data_AF-A0A958FEK8-F1
#
_entry.id   AF-A0A958FEK8-F1
#
_cell.length_a   1.000
_cell.length_b   1.000
_cell.length_c   1.000
_cell.angle_alpha   90.00
_cell.angle_beta   90.00
_cell.angle_gamma   90.00
#
_symmetry.space_group_name_H-M   'P 1'
#
loop_
_entity.id
_entity.type
_entity.pdbx_description
1 polymer ?
#
loop_
_entity_poly.entity_id
_entity_poly.type
_entity_poly.pdbx_seq_one_letter_code
_entity_poly.pdbx_strand_id
1 'polypeptide(L)' 'MTANDRKLKIAYIAAGAAGMYCGSCARDNALATALIRKGHEVALIPTYTPLRTDEPGASIDRVFFNGINVYL' A
#
# COMPACT_ATOMS: atom_id res chain seq x y z
N MET A 1 19.33 2.50 18.32
CA MET A 1 19.05 3.36 17.14
C MET A 1 20.32 3.40 16.30
N THR A 2 20.37 2.64 15.21
CA THR A 2 21.55 2.55 14.34
C THR A 2 21.59 3.73 13.36
N ALA A 3 22.78 4.06 12.87
CA ALA A 3 23.10 5.29 12.14
C ALA A 3 22.45 5.45 10.74
N ASN A 4 21.44 4.65 10.37
CA ASN A 4 20.81 4.69 9.04
C ASN A 4 19.28 4.87 9.06
N ASP A 5 18.68 5.25 10.19
CA ASP A 5 17.22 5.41 10.32
C ASP A 5 16.74 6.77 9.80
N ARG A 6 17.06 7.08 8.53
CA ARG A 6 16.60 8.30 7.88
C ARG A 6 15.09 8.18 7.66
N LYS A 7 14.33 9.20 8.05
CA LYS A 7 12.92 9.33 7.66
C LYS A 7 12.83 9.43 6.13
N LEU A 8 12.14 8.46 5.51
CA LEU A 8 11.94 8.38 4.06
C LEU A 8 10.49 8.72 3.70
N LYS A 9 10.29 9.14 2.45
CA LYS A 9 8.98 9.22 1.82
C LYS A 9 8.84 8.06 0.83
N ILE A 10 7.85 7.20 1.03
CA ILE A 10 7.69 5.94 0.31
C ILE A 10 6.32 5.91 -0.35
N ALA A 11 6.29 5.82 -1.68
CA ALA A 11 5.09 5.50 -2.44
C ALA A 11 5.09 3.99 -2.72
N TYR A 12 4.15 3.27 -2.09
CA TYR A 12 4.00 1.83 -2.25
C TYR A 12 2.78 1.55 -3.13
N ILE A 13 2.99 1.03 -4.33
CA ILE A 13 1.91 0.79 -5.31
C ILE A 13 1.46 -0.67 -5.20
N ALA A 14 0.15 -0.87 -5.02
CA ALA A 14 -0.46 -2.19 -4.94
C ALA A 14 -1.65 -2.29 -5.91
N ALA A 15 -1.88 -3.45 -6.54
CA ALA A 15 -2.95 -3.65 -7.52
C ALA A 15 -4.36 -3.87 -6.93
N GLY A 16 -4.43 -4.13 -5.61
CA GLY A 16 -5.68 -4.53 -4.96
C GLY A 16 -6.24 -5.88 -5.47
N ALA A 17 -7.34 -6.31 -4.85
CA ALA A 17 -8.05 -7.53 -5.23
C ALA A 17 -9.58 -7.34 -5.16
N ALA A 18 -10.03 -6.09 -5.28
CA ALA A 18 -11.41 -5.67 -5.10
C ALA A 18 -12.01 -6.22 -3.79
N GLY A 19 -13.16 -6.89 -3.87
CA GLY A 19 -13.88 -7.43 -2.72
C GLY A 19 -13.30 -8.73 -2.15
N MET A 20 -12.20 -9.27 -2.68
CA MET A 20 -11.66 -10.56 -2.23
C MET A 20 -10.59 -10.38 -1.15
N TYR A 21 -10.54 -11.32 -0.18
CA TYR A 21 -9.38 -11.42 0.69
C TYR A 21 -8.19 -11.93 -0.10
N CYS A 22 -7.09 -11.19 -0.04
CA CYS A 22 -5.93 -11.45 -0.87
C CYS A 22 -4.66 -11.40 -0.02
N GLY A 23 -3.87 -12.48 -0.09
CA GLY A 23 -2.61 -12.58 0.65
C GLY A 23 -1.59 -11.50 0.27
N SER A 24 -1.61 -11.00 -0.98
CA SER A 24 -0.77 -9.86 -1.35
C SER A 24 -1.25 -8.57 -0.71
N CYS A 25 -2.56 -8.31 -0.69
CA CYS A 25 -3.11 -7.13 -0.02
C CYS A 25 -2.78 -7.11 1.47
N ALA A 26 -2.91 -8.25 2.16
CA ALA A 26 -2.55 -8.39 3.56
C ALA A 26 -1.05 -8.12 3.81
N ARG A 27 -0.17 -8.71 2.98
CA ARG A 27 1.27 -8.48 3.05
C ARG A 27 1.64 -7.01 2.80
N ASP A 28 1.04 -6.39 1.79
CA ASP A 28 1.30 -4.99 1.43
C ASP A 28 0.87 -4.05 2.56
N ASN A 29 -0.27 -4.34 3.19
CA ASN A 29 -0.76 -3.62 4.37
C ASN A 29 0.17 -3.76 5.58
N ALA A 30 0.60 -4.99 5.88
CA ALA A 30 1.52 -5.26 6.99
C ALA A 30 2.86 -4.55 6.80
N LEU A 31 3.40 -4.54 5.58
CA LEU A 31 4.64 -3.86 5.25
C LEU A 31 4.49 -2.33 5.37
N ALA A 32 3.44 -1.75 4.79
CA ALA A 32 3.18 -0.32 4.91
C ALA A 32 3.04 0.11 6.38
N THR A 33 2.27 -0.67 7.17
CA THR A 33 2.09 -0.45 8.60
C THR A 33 3.43 -0.51 9.37
N ALA A 34 4.28 -1.50 9.07
CA ALA A 34 5.58 -1.63 9.71
C ALA A 34 6.52 -0.46 9.38
N LEU A 35 6.51 0.02 8.13
CA LEU A 35 7.29 1.18 7.69
C LEU A 35 6.82 2.48 8.36
N ILE A 36 5.50 2.66 8.51
CA ILE A 36 4.93 3.78 9.27
C ILE A 36 5.35 3.72 10.74
N ARG A 37 5.26 2.54 11.37
CA ARG A 37 5.70 2.32 12.76
C ARG A 37 7.19 2.62 12.98
N LYS A 38 8.02 2.45 11.94
CA LYS A 38 9.43 2.84 11.94
C LYS A 38 9.68 4.34 11.70
N GLY A 39 8.63 5.15 11.54
CA GLY A 39 8.73 6.60 11.40
C GLY A 39 8.89 7.11 9.97
N HIS A 40 8.72 6.26 8.96
CA HIS A 40 8.69 6.68 7.56
C HIS A 40 7.32 7.26 7.17
N GLU A 41 7.31 8.15 6.19
CA GLU A 41 6.11 8.70 5.57
C GLU A 41 5.72 7.80 4.39
N VAL A 42 4.68 6.99 4.54
CA VAL A 42 4.29 5.97 3.55
C VAL A 42 2.91 6.27 3.00
N ALA A 43 2.77 6.24 1.68
CA ALA A 43 1.48 6.18 0.99
C ALA A 43 1.34 4.81 0.35
N LEU A 44 0.43 3.99 0.85
CA LEU A 44 0.01 2.75 0.21
C LEU A 44 -1.10 3.08 -0.80
N ILE A 45 -0.77 2.98 -2.08
CA ILE A 45 -1.54 3.48 -3.22
C ILE A 45 -2.18 2.29 -3.94
N PRO A 46 -3.50 2.08 -3.81
CA PRO A 46 -4.20 1.09 -4.62
C PRO A 46 -4.26 1.54 -6.08
N THR A 47 -4.03 0.61 -6.98
CA THR A 47 -4.18 0.75 -8.42
C THR A 47 -5.15 -0.28 -8.96
N TYR A 48 -5.97 0.04 -9.95
CA TYR A 48 -6.99 -0.84 -10.55
C TYR A 48 -8.17 -1.23 -9.64
N THR A 49 -7.93 -1.69 -8.42
CA THR A 49 -8.99 -2.08 -7.47
C THR A 49 -8.61 -1.74 -6.01
N PRO A 50 -9.59 -1.66 -5.09
CA PRO A 50 -9.32 -1.49 -3.66
C PRO A 50 -8.54 -2.68 -3.06
N LEU A 51 -7.82 -2.40 -1.96
CA LEU A 51 -7.28 -3.43 -1.08
C LEU A 51 -8.35 -3.83 -0.07
N ARG A 52 -8.52 -5.14 0.13
CA ARG A 52 -9.30 -5.69 1.24
C ARG A 52 -8.37 -6.46 2.16
N THR A 53 -8.36 -6.07 3.43
CA THR A 53 -7.56 -6.68 4.49
C THR A 53 -8.46 -7.10 5.65
N ASP A 54 -7.99 -8.04 6.44
CA ASP A 54 -8.59 -8.46 7.71
C ASP A 54 -8.16 -7.54 8.87
N GLU A 55 -6.99 -6.92 8.77
CA GLU A 55 -6.49 -5.87 9.67
C GLU A 55 -6.92 -4.46 9.22
N PRO A 56 -6.79 -3.43 10.11
CA PRO A 56 -6.96 -2.03 9.72
C PRO A 56 -6.08 -1.67 8.51
N GLY A 57 -6.70 -1.10 7.49
CA GLY A 57 -6.04 -0.73 6.25
C GLY A 57 -5.15 0.52 6.40
N ALA A 58 -3.95 0.46 5.84
CA ALA A 58 -3.00 1.57 5.71
C ALA A 58 -3.08 2.23 4.31
N SER A 59 -3.89 1.70 3.40
CA SER A 59 -4.07 2.25 2.07
C SER A 59 -4.86 3.56 2.09
N ILE A 60 -4.50 4.47 1.19
CA ILE A 60 -5.32 5.65 0.94
C ILE A 60 -6.68 5.27 0.35
N ASP A 61 -7.70 6.08 0.61
CA ASP A 61 -9.09 5.84 0.18
C ASP A 61 -9.35 6.24 -1.29
N ARG A 62 -8.34 6.08 -2.16
CA ARG A 62 -8.42 6.44 -3.58
C ARG A 62 -7.72 5.39 -4.43
N VAL A 63 -8.45 4.83 -5.40
CA VAL A 63 -7.89 3.92 -6.40
C VAL A 63 -7.40 4.73 -7.60
N PHE A 64 -6.19 4.43 -8.05
CA PHE A 64 -5.60 5.05 -9.24
C PHE A 64 -5.63 4.08 -10.43
N PHE A 65 -6.10 4.54 -11.57
CA PHE A 65 -5.88 3.84 -12.83
C PHE A 65 -4.65 4.49 -13.46
N ASN A 66 -3.57 3.71 -13.60
CA ASN A 66 -2.28 4.22 -14.07
C ASN A 66 -2.45 4.94 -15.43
N GLY A 67 -1.59 5.92 -15.75
CA GLY A 67 -1.70 6.79 -16.94
C GLY A 67 -1.39 6.13 -18.29
N ILE A 68 -1.49 4.80 -18.37
CA ILE A 68 -1.33 4.01 -19.59
C ILE A 68 -2.72 3.49 -19.94
N ASN A 69 -3.14 3.68 -21.20
CA ASN A 69 -4.41 3.16 -21.72
C ASN A 69 -4.59 1.68 -21.30
N VAL A 70 -5.54 1.44 -20.40
CA VAL A 70 -5.92 0.08 -19.98
C VAL A 70 -6.76 -0.49 -21.13
N TYR A 71 -6.16 -1.33 -21.96
CA TYR A 71 -6.88 -2.17 -22.91
C TYR A 71 -7.07 -3.54 -22.25
N LEU A 72 -8.33 -4.00 -22.16
CA LEU A 72 -8.68 -5.29 -21.58
C LEU A 72 -8.33 -6.43 -22.54
#